data_AF-A0A5S9M545-F1
#
_entry.id   AF-A0A5S9M545-F1
#
_cell.length_a   1.000
_cell.length_b   1.000
_cell.length_c   1.000
_cell.angle_alpha   90.00
_cell.angle_beta   90.00
_cell.angle_gamma   90.00
#
_symmetry.space_group_name_H-M   'P 1'
#
loop_
_entity.id
_entity.type
_entity.pdbx_description
1 polymer ?
#
loop_
_entity_poly.entity_id
_entity_poly.type
_entity_poly.pdbx_seq_one_letter_code
_entity_poly.pdbx_strand_id
1 'polypeptide(L)'
;MTKKLAHYGFDQISEGSIYPILLRMQKEQLVTTVTKASASGPKRKYYTLTQAGEQALTEFIDRWNELQKKCKPLITKREVRLWYQKKQDTFY
;
A
#
# COMPACT_ATOMS: atom_id res chain seq x y z
N MET A 1 -12.12 3.72 -8.48
CA MET A 1 -11.02 3.15 -7.66
C MET A 1 -10.98 3.80 -6.28
N THR A 2 -11.03 5.13 -6.20
CA THR A 2 -11.20 5.90 -4.94
C THR A 2 -12.32 5.37 -4.04
N LYS A 3 -13.51 5.11 -4.59
CA LYS A 3 -14.63 4.51 -3.81
C LYS A 3 -14.27 3.19 -3.11
N LYS A 4 -13.45 2.36 -3.74
CA LYS A 4 -13.00 1.08 -3.14
C LYS A 4 -11.96 1.31 -2.05
N LEU A 5 -11.08 2.30 -2.21
CA LEU A 5 -10.09 2.67 -1.19
C LEU A 5 -10.74 3.31 0.04
N ALA A 6 -11.72 4.20 -0.16
CA ALA A 6 -12.50 4.80 0.92
C ALA A 6 -13.17 3.73 1.81
N HIS A 7 -13.69 2.65 1.21
CA HIS A 7 -14.24 1.52 1.97
C HIS A 7 -13.25 0.87 2.96
N TYR A 8 -11.93 0.91 2.67
CA TYR A 8 -10.88 0.41 3.56
C TYR A 8 -10.30 1.49 4.48
N GLY A 9 -10.98 2.65 4.63
CA GLY A 9 -10.57 3.75 5.52
C GLY A 9 -9.55 4.72 4.90
N PHE A 10 -9.37 4.69 3.58
CA PHE A 10 -8.48 5.63 2.87
C PHE A 10 -9.25 6.83 2.29
N ASP A 11 -10.11 7.46 3.09
CA ASP A 11 -11.02 8.52 2.66
C ASP A 11 -10.29 9.79 2.15
N GLN A 12 -9.04 9.99 2.57
CA GLN A 12 -8.24 11.16 2.18
C GLN A 12 -7.53 11.00 0.82
N ILE A 13 -7.61 9.84 0.18
CA ILE A 13 -6.95 9.61 -1.11
C ILE A 13 -7.82 10.14 -2.26
N SER A 14 -7.37 11.25 -2.86
CA SER A 14 -8.02 11.85 -4.02
C SER A 14 -7.74 11.07 -5.32
N GLU A 15 -8.59 11.26 -6.34
CA GLU A 15 -8.33 10.71 -7.68
C GLU A 15 -7.02 11.23 -8.27
N GLY A 16 -6.68 12.50 -8.00
CA GLY A 16 -5.43 13.13 -8.43
C GLY A 16 -4.17 12.48 -7.85
N SER A 17 -4.29 11.82 -6.69
CA SER A 17 -3.18 11.10 -6.05
C SER A 17 -2.99 9.69 -6.61
N ILE A 18 -4.03 9.07 -7.18
CA ILE A 18 -3.98 7.71 -7.73
C ILE A 18 -3.43 7.70 -9.15
N TYR A 19 -3.78 8.70 -9.95
CA TYR A 19 -3.43 8.70 -11.38
C TYR A 19 -1.92 8.63 -11.66
N PRO A 20 -1.04 9.36 -10.94
CA PRO A 20 0.41 9.23 -11.12
C PRO A 20 0.92 7.81 -10.85
N ILE A 21 0.34 7.12 -9.86
CA ILE A 21 0.71 5.73 -9.54
C ILE A 21 0.31 4.80 -10.69
N LEU A 22 -0.91 4.92 -11.20
CA LEU A 22 -1.39 4.13 -12.34
C LEU A 22 -0.55 4.38 -13.59
N LEU A 23 -0.17 5.63 -13.85
CA LEU A 23 0.68 5.98 -14.99
C LEU A 23 2.08 5.36 -14.85
N ARG A 24 2.65 5.36 -13.64
CA ARG A 24 3.93 4.69 -13.36
C ARG A 24 3.82 3.18 -13.58
N MET A 25 2.80 2.54 -13.00
CA MET A 25 2.56 1.11 -13.18
C MET A 25 2.37 0.73 -14.65
N GLN A 26 1.71 1.59 -15.45
CA GLN A 26 1.58 1.38 -16.89
C GLN A 26 2.94 1.50 -17.61
N LYS A 27 3.76 2.51 -17.26
CA LYS A 27 5.11 2.68 -17.82
C LYS A 27 6.02 1.49 -17.50
N GLU A 28 5.87 0.91 -16.31
CA GLU A 28 6.56 -0.29 -15.85
C GLU A 28 5.92 -1.60 -16.37
N GLN A 29 4.90 -1.50 -17.24
CA GLN A 29 4.19 -2.64 -17.85
C GLN A 29 3.53 -3.59 -16.84
N LEU A 30 3.29 -3.12 -15.61
CA LEU A 30 2.60 -3.88 -14.56
C LEU A 30 1.09 -3.91 -14.78
N VAL A 31 0.54 -2.92 -15.51
CA VAL A 31 -0.87 -2.86 -15.87
C VAL A 31 -1.04 -2.58 -17.35
N THR A 32 -2.07 -3.18 -17.94
CA THR A 32 -2.60 -2.82 -19.25
C THR A 32 -3.83 -1.94 -19.10
N THR A 33 -4.11 -1.12 -20.12
CA THR A 33 -5.24 -0.18 -20.12
C THR A 33 -6.16 -0.44 -21.30
N VAL A 34 -7.46 -0.61 -21.02
CA VAL A 34 -8.51 -0.66 -22.04
C VAL A 34 -9.39 0.58 -21.89
N THR A 35 -9.55 1.32 -22.99
CA THR A 35 -10.47 2.46 -23.02
C THR A 35 -11.82 1.99 -23.56
N LYS A 36 -12.88 2.12 -22.76
CA LYS A 36 -14.24 1.81 -23.21
C LYS A 36 -15.05 3.08 -23.38
N ALA A 37 -15.87 3.10 -24.43
CA ALA A 37 -16.89 4.13 -24.59
C ALA A 37 -17.90 3.99 -23.44
N SER A 38 -18.25 5.11 -22.83
CA SER A 38 -19.33 5.14 -21.84
C SER A 38 -20.64 5.39 -22.58
N ALA A 39 -21.73 4.74 -22.16
CA ALA A 39 -23.05 4.89 -22.78
C ALA A 39 -23.59 6.33 -22.79
N SER A 40 -23.11 7.19 -21.88
CA SER A 40 -23.57 8.57 -21.75
C SER A 40 -22.52 9.52 -21.16
N GLY A 41 -21.25 9.40 -21.55
CA GLY A 41 -20.21 10.27 -20.99
C GLY A 41 -18.79 10.05 -21.53
N PRO A 42 -17.78 10.69 -20.91
CA PRO A 42 -16.40 10.58 -21.36
C PRO A 42 -15.89 9.14 -21.30
N LYS A 43 -14.94 8.83 -22.20
CA LYS A 43 -14.29 7.52 -22.28
C LYS A 43 -13.67 7.17 -20.93
N ARG A 44 -13.90 5.94 -20.44
CA ARG A 44 -13.34 5.45 -19.18
C ARG A 44 -12.17 4.52 -19.48
N LYS A 45 -11.04 4.76 -18.80
CA LYS A 45 -9.89 3.86 -18.80
C LYS A 45 -10.07 2.80 -17.72
N TYR A 46 -9.90 1.54 -18.11
CA TYR A 46 -9.90 0.39 -17.22
C TYR A 46 -8.50 -0.19 -17.18
N TYR A 47 -7.95 -0.32 -15.98
CA TYR A 47 -6.62 -0.89 -15.76
C TYR A 47 -6.77 -2.33 -15.29
N THR A 48 -5.97 -3.23 -15.84
CA THR A 48 -5.91 -4.65 -15.44
C THR A 48 -4.45 -5.03 -15.27
N LEU A 49 -4.14 -5.89 -14.30
CA LEU A 49 -2.77 -6.39 -14.10
C LEU A 49 -2.32 -7.19 -15.33
N THR A 50 -1.05 -7.06 -15.67
CA THR A 50 -0.36 -7.99 -16.58
C THR A 50 0.18 -9.16 -15.79
N GLN A 51 0.73 -10.18 -16.46
CA GLN A 51 1.43 -11.27 -15.78
C GLN A 51 2.60 -10.76 -14.92
N ALA A 52 3.37 -9.78 -15.42
CA ALA A 52 4.43 -9.14 -14.65
C ALA A 52 3.86 -8.36 -13.44
N GLY A 53 2.69 -7.73 -13.60
CA GLY A 53 1.97 -7.07 -12.52
C GLY A 53 1.54 -8.02 -11.41
N GLU A 54 1.02 -9.20 -11.75
CA GLU A 54 0.63 -10.22 -10.76
C GLU A 54 1.84 -10.78 -9.99
N GLN A 55 2.96 -10.99 -10.68
CA GLN A 55 4.22 -11.39 -10.03
C GLN A 55 4.72 -10.31 -9.06
N ALA A 56 4.77 -9.05 -9.52
CA ALA A 56 5.19 -7.92 -8.69
C ALA A 56 4.27 -7.71 -7.47
N LEU A 57 2.95 -7.94 -7.64
CA LEU A 57 1.98 -7.90 -6.55
C LEU A 57 2.25 -8.99 -5.52
N THR A 58 2.52 -10.21 -5.97
CA THR A 58 2.83 -11.35 -5.10
C THR A 58 4.07 -11.04 -4.25
N GLU A 59 5.16 -10.62 -4.89
CA GLU A 59 6.39 -10.25 -4.17
C GLU A 59 6.18 -9.07 -3.21
N PHE A 60 5.36 -8.08 -3.59
CA PHE A 60 5.03 -6.96 -2.71
C PHE A 60 4.30 -7.43 -1.45
N ILE A 61 3.33 -8.33 -1.61
CA ILE A 61 2.59 -8.92 -0.47
C ILE A 61 3.55 -9.69 0.44
N ASP A 62 4.47 -10.46 -0.12
CA ASP A 62 5.46 -11.21 0.67
C ASP A 62 6.38 -10.27 1.47
N ARG A 63 6.93 -9.24 0.81
CA ARG A 63 7.75 -8.21 1.48
C ARG A 63 6.97 -7.47 2.56
N TRP A 64 5.70 -7.14 2.30
CA TRP A 64 4.83 -6.48 3.26
C TRP A 64 4.57 -7.36 4.49
N ASN A 65 4.30 -8.64 4.28
CA ASN A 65 4.10 -9.61 5.36
C ASN A 65 5.35 -9.77 6.21
N GLU A 66 6.53 -9.80 5.59
CA GLU A 66 7.81 -9.83 6.30
C GLU A 66 8.01 -8.57 7.15
N LEU A 67 7.76 -7.40 6.57
CA LEU A 67 7.85 -6.12 7.28
C LEU A 67 6.90 -6.08 8.48
N GLN A 68 5.64 -6.47 8.29
CA GLN A 68 4.64 -6.55 9.36
C GLN A 68 5.09 -7.47 10.50
N LYS A 69 5.63 -8.65 10.19
CA LYS A 69 6.18 -9.60 11.18
C LYS A 69 7.32 -8.97 12.00
N LYS A 70 8.19 -8.20 11.36
CA LYS A 70 9.33 -7.53 12.04
C LYS A 70 8.87 -6.31 12.86
N CYS A 71 7.92 -5.53 12.36
CA CYS A 71 7.43 -4.32 13.04
C CYS A 71 6.50 -4.62 14.21
N LYS A 72 5.69 -5.69 14.14
CA LYS A 72 4.70 -6.01 15.17
C LYS A 72 5.30 -6.15 16.59
N PRO A 73 6.44 -6.84 16.79
CA PRO A 73 7.11 -6.86 18.09
C PRO A 73 7.61 -5.49 18.55
N LEU A 74 8.08 -4.63 17.63
CA LEU A 74 8.58 -3.29 17.97
C LEU A 74 7.48 -2.37 18.50
N ILE A 75 6.28 -2.46 17.92
CA ILE A 75 5.12 -1.68 18.36
C ILE A 75 4.53 -2.24 19.66
N THR A 76 4.61 -3.56 19.87
CA THR A 76 4.10 -4.23 21.07
C THR A 76 5.03 -4.05 22.28
N LYS A 77 6.35 -3.97 22.05
CA LYS A 77 7.32 -3.67 23.09
C LYS A 77 7.31 -2.19 23.44
N ARG A 78 6.35 -1.82 24.30
CA ARG A 78 6.42 -0.62 25.16
C ARG A 78 7.53 -0.73 26.22
N GLU A 79 8.66 -1.37 25.91
CA GLU A 79 9.80 -1.63 26.83
C GLU A 79 10.88 -0.54 26.79
N VAL A 80 10.70 0.53 26.01
CA VAL A 80 11.64 1.67 26.05
C VAL A 80 11.63 2.34 27.44
N ARG A 81 10.51 2.25 28.19
CA ARG A 81 10.42 2.80 29.55
C ARG A 81 11.01 1.87 30.63
N LEU A 82 11.02 0.55 30.42
CA LEU A 82 11.53 -0.40 31.42
C LEU A 82 13.06 -0.51 31.39
N TRP A 83 13.69 -0.35 30.21
CA TRP A 83 15.15 -0.33 30.10
C TRP A 83 15.80 0.90 30.74
N TYR A 84 15.09 2.04 30.79
CA TYR A 84 15.56 3.26 31.47
C TYR A 84 15.43 3.16 32.99
N GLN A 85 14.31 2.62 33.49
CA GLN A 85 14.06 2.51 34.94
C GLN A 85 15.02 1.51 35.60
N LYS A 86 15.23 0.33 34.98
CA LYS A 86 16.05 -0.74 35.55
C LYS A 86 17.54 -0.39 35.66
N LYS A 87 18.04 0.54 34.82
CA LYS A 87 19.42 1.05 34.88
C LYS A 87 19.65 2.07 36.00
N GLN A 88 18.60 2.73 36.51
CA GLN A 88 18.70 3.64 37.66
C GLN A 88 18.67 2.86 38.99
N ASP A 89 17.94 1.75 39.05
CA ASP A 89 17.80 0.94 40.26
C ASP A 89 18.97 -0.02 40.54
N THR A 90 19.92 -0.19 39.59
CA THR A 90 21.12 -1.02 39.78
C THR A 90 22.40 -0.23 40.11
N PHE A 91 22.28 1.09 40.32
CA PHE A 91 23.38 1.98 40.69
C PHE A 91 23.37 2.42 42.18
N TYR A 92 22.62 1.71 43.04
CA TYR A 92 22.67 1.82 44.49
C TYR A 92 22.93 0.45 45.12
#